data_AF-A0A1V3WL40-F1
#
_entry.id   AF-A0A1V3WL40-F1
#
_cell.length_a   1.000
_cell.length_b   1.000
_cell.length_c   1.000
_cell.angle_alpha   90.00
_cell.angle_beta   90.00
_cell.angle_gamma   90.00
#
_symmetry.space_group_name_H-M   'P 1'
#
loop_
_entity.id
_entity.type
_entity.pdbx_description
1 polymer ?
#
loop_
_entity_poly.entity_id
_entity_poly.type
_entity_poly.pdbx_seq_one_letter_code
_entity_poly.pdbx_strand_id
1 'polypeptide(L)' 'MITEEAFPVEPWRVRETKLDLNLLAQSESLFALSNGHIGLRGNLDEGEPYGLPAPT' A
#
# COMPACT_ATOMS: atom_id res chain seq x y z
N MET A 1 7.29 3.38 10.87
CA MET A 1 7.12 4.67 10.17
C MET A 1 7.69 4.52 8.77
N ILE A 2 7.07 5.07 7.73
CA ILE A 2 7.59 5.03 6.34
C ILE A 2 8.98 5.67 6.29
N THR A 3 9.92 5.01 5.63
CA THR A 3 11.32 5.47 5.46
C THR A 3 11.68 5.60 3.98
N GLU A 4 12.64 6.46 3.66
CA GLU A 4 13.16 6.62 2.30
C GLU A 4 13.87 5.37 1.78
N GLU A 5 14.39 4.52 2.68
CA GLU A 5 14.91 3.20 2.29
C GLU A 5 13.83 2.26 1.75
N ALA A 6 12.67 2.24 2.40
CA ALA A 6 11.53 1.39 2.03
C ALA A 6 10.75 1.98 0.83
N PHE A 7 10.67 3.30 0.74
CA PHE A 7 9.97 4.06 -0.30
C PHE A 7 10.86 5.18 -0.85
N PRO A 8 11.79 4.87 -1.77
CA PRO A 8 12.68 5.88 -2.35
C PRO A 8 11.89 6.88 -3.19
N VAL A 9 12.38 8.12 -3.23
CA VAL A 9 11.79 9.18 -4.07
C VAL A 9 12.22 8.97 -5.52
N GLU A 10 11.26 8.63 -6.38
CA GLU A 10 11.48 8.43 -7.81
C GLU A 10 10.51 9.32 -8.63
N PRO A 11 10.94 9.90 -9.77
CA PRO A 11 10.04 10.66 -10.62
C PRO A 11 8.87 9.79 -11.11
N TRP A 12 7.64 10.20 -10.79
CA TRP A 12 6.39 9.57 -11.24
C TRP A 12 6.17 8.12 -10.80
N ARG A 13 6.92 7.65 -9.80
CA ARG A 13 6.80 6.27 -9.30
C ARG A 13 6.86 6.27 -7.79
N VAL A 14 5.97 5.48 -7.20
CA VAL A 14 6.06 5.05 -5.80
C VAL A 14 6.32 3.55 -5.82
N ARG A 15 7.35 3.08 -5.13
CA ARG A 15 7.72 1.66 -5.08
C ARG A 15 8.13 1.29 -3.66
N GLU A 16 7.61 0.15 -3.20
CA GLU A 16 8.07 -0.49 -1.98
C GLU A 16 9.28 -1.38 -2.29
N THR A 17 10.39 -1.20 -1.59
CA THR A 17 11.64 -1.97 -1.80
C THR A 17 11.82 -3.09 -0.78
N LYS A 18 11.11 -3.03 0.34
CA LYS A 18 11.17 -3.95 1.48
C LYS A 18 9.76 -4.11 2.05
N LEU A 19 9.33 -5.35 2.27
CA LEU A 19 8.07 -5.66 2.93
C LEU A 19 8.23 -5.58 4.46
N ASP A 20 7.49 -4.69 5.10
CA ASP A 20 7.36 -4.62 6.57
C ASP A 20 5.88 -4.75 6.95
N LEU A 21 5.54 -5.88 7.59
CA LEU A 21 4.16 -6.19 7.97
C LEU A 21 3.57 -5.20 8.97
N ASN A 22 4.41 -4.48 9.74
CA ASN A 22 3.92 -3.44 10.65
C ASN A 22 3.49 -2.16 9.92
N LEU A 23 3.90 -2.00 8.66
CA LEU A 23 3.57 -0.87 7.80
C LEU A 23 2.44 -1.17 6.81
N LEU A 24 1.92 -2.39 6.82
CA LEU A 24 1.06 -2.90 5.75
C LEU A 24 -0.21 -2.06 5.57
N ALA A 25 -0.86 -1.62 6.65
CA ALA A 25 -2.00 -0.70 6.59
C ALA A 25 -1.67 0.66 5.93
N GLN A 26 -0.45 1.15 6.11
CA GLN A 26 0.03 2.39 5.49
C GLN A 26 0.34 2.16 4.01
N SER A 27 1.05 1.07 3.68
CA SER A 27 1.34 0.66 2.29
C SER A 27 0.06 0.48 1.47
N GLU A 28 -0.96 -0.21 2.01
CA GLU A 28 -2.27 -0.41 1.36
C GLU A 28 -2.97 0.91 1.01
N SER A 29 -2.74 1.94 1.84
CA SER A 29 -3.33 3.27 1.64
C SER A 29 -2.51 4.08 0.63
N LEU A 30 -1.19 3.91 0.62
CA LEU A 30 -0.27 4.56 -0.32
C LEU A 30 -0.49 4.08 -1.76
N PHE A 31 -0.74 2.78 -1.93
CA PHE A 31 -1.00 2.16 -3.23
C PHE A 31 -2.48 2.08 -3.61
N ALA A 32 -3.35 2.80 -2.89
CA ALA A 32 -4.77 2.85 -3.24
C ALA A 32 -4.97 3.52 -4.61
N LEU A 33 -5.81 2.90 -5.45
CA LEU A 33 -6.19 3.40 -6.77
C LEU A 33 -7.64 3.88 -6.74
N SER A 34 -7.94 4.96 -7.45
CA SER A 34 -9.30 5.47 -7.58
C SER A 34 -9.50 6.17 -8.91
N ASN A 35 -10.72 6.08 -9.44
CA ASN A 35 -11.17 6.85 -10.60
C ASN A 35 -12.17 7.97 -10.23
N GLY A 36 -12.35 8.24 -8.94
CA GLY A 36 -13.31 9.21 -8.41
C GLY A 36 -14.73 8.67 -8.18
N HIS A 37 -15.08 7.53 -8.76
CA HIS A 37 -16.35 6.82 -8.52
C HIS A 37 -16.16 5.57 -7.64
N ILE A 38 -15.06 4.84 -7.85
CA ILE A 38 -14.69 3.63 -7.13
C ILE A 38 -13.23 3.76 -6.69
N GLY A 39 -12.94 3.34 -5.46
CA GLY A 39 -11.60 3.21 -4.92
C GLY A 39 -11.30 1.78 -4.51
N LEU A 40 -10.07 1.34 -4.76
CA LEU A 40 -9.53 0.05 -4.34
C LEU A 40 -8.28 0.30 -3.50
N ARG A 41 -8.20 -0.31 -2.32
CA ARG A 41 -6.98 -0.27 -1.49
C ARG A 41 -5.92 -1.16 -2.14
N GLY A 42 -4.64 -0.81 -2.00
CA GLY A 42 -3.52 -1.62 -2.47
C GLY A 42 -3.27 -2.86 -1.60
N ASN A 43 -4.32 -3.63 -1.33
CA ASN A 43 -4.22 -4.91 -0.62
C ASN A 43 -3.53 -5.94 -1.52
N LEU A 44 -2.87 -6.92 -0.90
CA LEU A 44 -2.30 -8.05 -1.60
C LEU A 44 -3.42 -8.99 -2.08
N ASP A 45 -3.33 -9.49 -3.31
CA ASP A 45 -4.34 -10.38 -3.91
C ASP A 45 -4.38 -11.75 -3.21
N GLU A 46 -3.28 -12.14 -2.55
CA GLU A 46 -3.17 -13.36 -1.74
C GLU A 46 -4.02 -13.31 -0.46
N GLY A 47 -4.57 -12.14 -0.11
CA GLY A 47 -5.40 -11.93 1.07
C GLY A 47 -4.58 -11.70 2.33
N GLU A 48 -3.89 -12.73 2.82
CA GLU A 48 -3.04 -12.63 4.03
C GLU A 48 -1.57 -12.43 3.65
N PRO A 49 -0.84 -11.50 4.30
CA PRO A 49 -1.24 -10.61 5.41
C PRO A 49 -1.88 -9.28 4.94
N TYR A 50 -2.95 -8.82 5.62
CA TYR A 50 -3.57 -7.50 5.43
C TYR A 50 -3.51 -6.63 6.69
N GLY A 51 -3.45 -5.30 6.52
CA GLY A 51 -3.39 -4.34 7.63
C GLY A 51 -4.77 -3.96 8.16
N LEU A 52 -5.71 -3.67 7.25
CA LEU A 52 -7.13 -3.48 7.57
C LEU A 52 -7.98 -4.19 6.51
N PRO A 53 -8.89 -5.09 6.90
CA PRO A 53 -9.74 -5.78 5.93
C PRO A 53 -10.67 -4.77 5.26
N ALA A 54 -10.88 -4.92 3.96
CA ALA A 54 -11.97 -4.19 3.29
C ALA A 54 -13.31 -4.66 3.88
N PRO A 55 -14.30 -3.78 4.10
CA PRO A 55 -15.61 -4.20 4.55
C PRO A 55 -16.26 -5.12 3.51
N THR A 56 -16.80 -6.23 3.99
CA THR A 56 -17.55 -7.25 3.21
C THR A 56 -18.76 -6.67 2.51
#